data_AF-A0A1G9BWR3-F1
#
_entry.id   AF-A0A1G9BWR3-F1
#
_cell.length_a   1.000
_cell.length_b   1.000
_cell.length_c   1.000
_cell.angle_alpha   90.00
_cell.angle_beta   90.00
_cell.angle_gamma   90.00
#
_symmetry.space_group_name_H-M   'P 1'
#
loop_
_entity.id
_entity.type
_entity.pdbx_description
1 polymer ?
#
loop_
_entity_poly.entity_id
_entity_poly.type
_entity_poly.pdbx_seq_one_letter_code
_entity_poly.pdbx_strand_id
1 'polypeptide(L)'
;MIDKRKSLSNIEVEAMLLYVFVSTSMAIRGYAILTTSEASVVRSSLYSTMDKILPFNLWGIIFILAAAVILISPISQTYRKYYFSIAGNLIGGTTALMMASIGFIESHQGFTPLQISSIAFFNIVLFLHGGTHLWKEKRRIHTLHE
;
A
#
# COMPACT_ATOMS: atom_id res chain seq x y z
N MET A 1 5.02 -42.07 -4.63
CA MET A 1 5.44 -41.13 -3.57
C MET A 1 4.58 -39.90 -3.75
N ILE A 2 3.48 -39.81 -2.99
CA ILE A 2 2.42 -38.81 -3.21
C ILE A 2 2.91 -37.47 -2.67
N ASP A 3 2.95 -36.49 -3.56
CA ASP A 3 3.32 -35.10 -3.30
C ASP A 3 2.46 -34.54 -2.15
N LYS A 4 3.08 -34.36 -0.97
CA LYS A 4 2.46 -33.67 0.15
C LYS A 4 2.29 -32.21 -0.30
N ARG A 5 1.12 -31.87 -0.83
CA ARG A 5 0.70 -30.47 -0.98
C ARG A 5 1.04 -29.75 0.31
N LYS A 6 2.06 -28.90 0.25
CA LYS A 6 2.40 -27.96 1.31
C LYS A 6 1.20 -27.03 1.44
N SER A 7 0.27 -27.34 2.34
CA SER A 7 -0.84 -26.45 2.63
C SER A 7 -0.25 -25.19 3.27
N LEU A 8 -0.69 -24.02 2.82
CA LEU A 8 -0.36 -22.76 3.49
C LEU A 8 -0.79 -22.85 4.95
N SER A 9 0.05 -22.38 5.86
CA SER A 9 -0.34 -22.21 7.25
C SER A 9 -1.39 -21.10 7.37
N ASN A 10 -2.21 -21.14 8.42
CA ASN A 10 -3.22 -20.11 8.67
C ASN A 10 -2.62 -18.70 8.67
N ILE A 11 -1.41 -18.55 9.22
CA ILE A 11 -0.67 -17.28 9.27
C ILE A 11 -0.29 -16.78 7.87
N GLU A 12 0.12 -17.69 6.97
CA GLU A 12 0.44 -17.32 5.57
C GLU A 12 -0.82 -16.88 4.82
N VAL A 13 -1.95 -17.53 5.06
CA VAL A 13 -3.25 -17.14 4.49
C VAL A 13 -3.69 -15.77 5.01
N GLU A 14 -3.61 -15.54 6.32
CA GLU A 14 -3.92 -14.24 6.95
C GLU A 14 -3.03 -13.13 6.41
N ALA A 15 -1.72 -13.39 6.25
CA ALA A 15 -0.80 -12.43 5.67
C ALA A 15 -1.17 -12.13 4.21
N MET A 16 -1.45 -13.14 3.39
CA MET A 16 -1.89 -12.95 2.01
C MET A 16 -3.18 -12.12 1.94
N LEU A 17 -4.16 -12.40 2.80
CA LEU A 17 -5.39 -11.62 2.89
C LEU A 17 -5.12 -10.17 3.25
N LEU A 18 -4.16 -9.89 4.15
CA LEU A 18 -3.76 -8.52 4.48
C LEU A 18 -3.16 -7.79 3.27
N TYR A 19 -2.26 -8.42 2.50
CA TYR A 19 -1.72 -7.84 1.28
C TYR A 19 -2.82 -7.54 0.25
N VAL A 20 -3.75 -8.47 0.06
CA VAL A 20 -4.90 -8.30 -0.85
C VAL A 20 -5.81 -7.18 -0.38
N PHE A 21 -6.10 -7.10 0.93
CA PHE A 21 -6.93 -6.06 1.51
C PHE A 21 -6.33 -4.66 1.33
N VAL A 22 -5.04 -4.49 1.65
CA VAL A 22 -4.33 -3.21 1.50
C VAL A 22 -4.27 -2.81 0.03
N SER A 23 -3.84 -3.71 -0.84
CA SER A 23 -3.78 -3.48 -2.29
C SER A 23 -5.15 -3.08 -2.85
N THR A 24 -6.20 -3.83 -2.52
CA THR A 24 -7.56 -3.56 -3.02
C THR A 24 -8.08 -2.21 -2.51
N SER A 25 -7.88 -1.91 -1.23
CA SER A 25 -8.29 -0.63 -0.65
C SER A 25 -7.63 0.55 -1.35
N MET A 26 -6.34 0.42 -1.68
CA MET A 26 -5.60 1.43 -2.43
C MET A 26 -6.06 1.52 -3.89
N ALA A 27 -6.29 0.39 -4.55
CA ALA A 27 -6.77 0.37 -5.93
C ALA A 27 -8.16 1.02 -6.04
N ILE A 28 -9.08 0.72 -5.11
CA ILE A 28 -10.40 1.37 -5.03
C ILE A 28 -10.24 2.87 -4.85
N ARG A 29 -9.36 3.32 -3.95
CA ARG A 29 -9.11 4.75 -3.73
C ARG A 29 -8.53 5.41 -4.97
N GLY A 30 -7.53 4.79 -5.60
CA GLY A 30 -6.91 5.31 -6.80
C GLY A 30 -7.89 5.40 -7.97
N TYR A 31 -8.72 4.37 -8.15
CA TYR A 31 -9.78 4.37 -9.14
C TYR A 31 -10.83 5.47 -8.86
N ALA A 32 -11.28 5.62 -7.62
CA ALA A 32 -12.22 6.68 -7.24
C ALA A 32 -11.68 8.08 -7.54
N ILE A 33 -10.37 8.31 -7.31
CA ILE A 33 -9.71 9.57 -7.67
C ILE A 33 -9.76 9.79 -9.18
N LEU A 34 -9.38 8.78 -9.97
CA LEU A 34 -9.34 8.88 -11.44
C LEU A 34 -10.70 9.07 -12.11
N THR A 35 -11.78 8.60 -11.48
CA THR A 35 -13.15 8.78 -12.00
C THR A 35 -13.86 9.99 -11.43
N THR A 36 -13.23 10.75 -10.54
CA THR A 36 -13.80 11.97 -9.98
C THR A 36 -13.82 13.07 -11.03
N SER A 37 -14.99 13.66 -11.28
CA SER A 37 -15.13 14.76 -12.24
C SER A 37 -14.39 16.01 -11.80
N GLU A 38 -13.90 16.83 -12.75
CA GLU A 38 -13.26 18.12 -12.47
C GLU A 38 -14.16 19.05 -11.64
N ALA A 39 -15.47 19.05 -11.92
CA ALA A 39 -16.44 19.82 -11.15
C ALA A 39 -16.45 19.41 -9.66
N SER A 40 -16.25 18.12 -9.35
CA SER A 40 -16.15 17.63 -7.97
C SER A 40 -14.81 18.03 -7.31
N VAL A 41 -13.73 18.07 -8.08
CA VAL A 41 -12.40 18.52 -7.60
C VAL A 41 -12.46 19.98 -7.18
N VAL A 42 -13.05 20.85 -8.02
CA VAL A 42 -13.18 22.28 -7.74
C VAL A 42 -14.09 22.57 -6.55
N ARG A 43 -15.17 21.79 -6.37
CA ARG A 43 -16.14 21.99 -5.28
C ARG A 43 -15.64 21.52 -3.91
N SER A 44 -14.70 20.59 -3.86
CA SER A 44 -14.17 20.03 -2.61
C SER A 44 -12.90 20.76 -2.19
N SER A 45 -12.90 21.34 -0.98
CA SER A 45 -11.69 21.91 -0.36
C SER A 45 -10.53 20.92 -0.37
N LEU A 46 -10.78 19.69 0.09
CA LEU A 46 -9.82 18.59 0.10
C LEU A 46 -9.21 18.33 -1.30
N TYR A 47 -10.06 18.08 -2.31
CA TYR A 47 -9.56 17.72 -3.63
C TYR A 47 -8.86 18.88 -4.33
N SER A 48 -9.36 20.12 -4.15
CA SER A 48 -8.71 21.31 -4.68
C SER A 48 -7.34 21.55 -4.04
N THR A 49 -7.18 21.30 -2.74
CA THR A 49 -5.89 21.42 -2.05
C THR A 49 -4.93 20.32 -2.49
N MET A 50 -5.41 19.10 -2.68
CA MET A 50 -4.60 18.03 -3.28
C MET A 50 -4.11 18.40 -4.68
N ASP A 51 -4.98 18.95 -5.52
CA ASP A 51 -4.68 19.35 -6.91
C ASP A 51 -3.63 20.46 -6.99
N LYS A 52 -3.59 21.37 -6.01
CA LYS A 52 -2.55 22.41 -5.90
C LYS A 52 -1.15 21.86 -5.62
N ILE A 53 -1.05 20.71 -4.95
CA ILE A 53 0.24 20.08 -4.60
C ILE A 53 0.74 19.23 -5.76
N LEU A 54 -0.16 18.41 -6.30
CA LEU A 54 0.09 17.49 -7.40
C LEU A 54 -1.23 17.31 -8.14
N PRO A 55 -1.26 17.35 -9.50
CA PRO A 55 -2.47 17.14 -10.28
C PRO A 55 -3.31 15.98 -9.74
N PHE A 56 -4.60 16.21 -9.50
CA PHE A 56 -5.47 15.32 -8.72
C PHE A 56 -5.42 13.87 -9.23
N ASN A 57 -5.41 13.68 -10.54
CA ASN A 57 -5.34 12.38 -11.19
C ASN A 57 -4.03 11.61 -10.89
N LEU A 58 -2.90 12.31 -10.68
CA LEU A 58 -1.63 11.65 -10.37
C LEU A 58 -1.63 10.99 -9.00
N TRP A 59 -2.38 11.52 -8.02
CA TRP A 59 -2.61 10.83 -6.75
C TRP A 59 -3.23 9.44 -6.99
N GLY A 60 -4.21 9.38 -7.89
CA GLY A 60 -4.89 8.13 -8.26
C GLY A 60 -3.94 7.13 -8.93
N ILE A 61 -3.10 7.61 -9.86
CA ILE A 61 -2.07 6.81 -10.52
C ILE A 61 -1.08 6.23 -9.50
N ILE A 62 -0.60 7.04 -8.56
CA ILE A 62 0.34 6.60 -7.51
C ILE A 62 -0.28 5.49 -6.65
N PHE A 63 -1.54 5.65 -6.24
CA PHE A 63 -2.26 4.61 -5.48
C PHE A 63 -2.38 3.29 -6.24
N ILE A 64 -2.71 3.34 -7.54
CA ILE A 64 -2.84 2.13 -8.38
C ILE A 64 -1.48 1.46 -8.57
N LEU A 65 -0.42 2.22 -8.87
CA LEU A 65 0.92 1.67 -9.03
C LEU A 65 1.42 1.03 -7.73
N ALA A 66 1.23 1.69 -6.59
CA ALA A 66 1.60 1.14 -5.30
C ALA A 66 0.79 -0.12 -4.97
N ALA A 67 -0.52 -0.13 -5.23
CA ALA A 67 -1.36 -1.33 -5.09
C ALA A 67 -0.84 -2.51 -5.94
N ALA A 68 -0.52 -2.28 -7.21
CA ALA A 68 0.02 -3.30 -8.09
C ALA A 68 1.34 -3.88 -7.55
N VAL A 69 2.26 -3.03 -7.09
CA VAL A 69 3.54 -3.47 -6.51
C VAL A 69 3.34 -4.27 -5.22
N ILE A 70 2.41 -3.84 -4.34
CA ILE A 70 2.05 -4.56 -3.11
C ILE A 70 1.47 -5.94 -3.44
N LEU A 71 0.63 -6.06 -4.47
CA LEU A 71 0.01 -7.32 -4.87
C LEU A 71 1.02 -8.31 -5.49
N ILE A 72 2.02 -7.80 -6.22
CA ILE A 72 3.08 -8.62 -6.81
C ILE A 72 4.00 -9.23 -5.73
N SER A 73 4.17 -8.55 -4.60
CA SER A 73 5.02 -9.00 -3.48
C SER A 73 4.75 -10.45 -3.04
N PRO A 74 3.53 -10.83 -2.58
CA PRO A 74 3.26 -12.19 -2.13
C PRO A 74 3.33 -13.25 -3.25
N ILE A 75 3.27 -12.85 -4.52
CA ILE A 75 3.34 -13.76 -5.68
C ILE A 75 4.80 -14.10 -6.02
N SER A 76 5.75 -13.20 -5.71
CA SER A 76 7.16 -13.41 -5.97
C SER A 76 7.73 -14.53 -5.07
N GLN A 77 8.24 -15.60 -5.67
CA GLN A 77 8.86 -16.72 -4.94
C GLN A 77 10.33 -16.48 -4.54
N THR A 78 10.91 -15.34 -4.94
CA THR A 78 12.31 -15.00 -4.67
C THR A 78 12.45 -13.94 -3.59
N TYR A 79 13.67 -13.67 -3.13
CA TYR A 79 13.99 -12.56 -2.21
C TYR A 79 13.48 -11.19 -2.69
N ARG A 80 13.18 -11.04 -3.99
CA ARG A 80 12.57 -9.85 -4.58
C ARG A 80 11.20 -9.51 -3.98
N LYS A 81 10.50 -10.49 -3.38
CA LYS A 81 9.23 -10.25 -2.67
C LYS A 81 9.37 -9.17 -1.59
N TYR A 82 10.47 -9.19 -0.84
CA TYR A 82 10.69 -8.21 0.21
C TYR A 82 10.95 -6.82 -0.35
N TYR A 83 11.67 -6.72 -1.48
CA TYR A 83 11.88 -5.45 -2.16
C TYR A 83 10.57 -4.85 -2.71
N PHE A 84 9.72 -5.67 -3.33
CA PHE A 84 8.41 -5.22 -3.78
C PHE A 84 7.51 -4.81 -2.60
N SER A 85 7.51 -5.60 -1.51
CA SER A 85 6.79 -5.23 -0.29
C SER A 85 7.25 -3.87 0.24
N ILE A 86 8.56 -3.65 0.37
CA ILE A 86 9.12 -2.39 0.88
C ILE A 86 8.75 -1.23 -0.06
N ALA A 87 9.00 -1.36 -1.36
CA ALA A 87 8.79 -0.27 -2.31
C ALA A 87 7.30 0.12 -2.42
N GLY A 88 6.42 -0.87 -2.61
CA GLY A 88 4.99 -0.63 -2.75
C GLY A 88 4.38 -0.02 -1.50
N ASN A 89 4.71 -0.56 -0.32
CA ASN A 89 4.18 -0.08 0.94
C ASN A 89 4.76 1.27 1.38
N LEU A 90 6.02 1.59 1.02
CA LEU A 90 6.59 2.91 1.29
C LEU A 90 5.89 4.00 0.46
N ILE A 91 5.75 3.77 -0.85
CA ILE A 91 5.08 4.70 -1.76
C ILE A 91 3.61 4.85 -1.35
N GLY A 92 2.93 3.72 -1.12
CA GLY A 92 1.53 3.70 -0.69
C GLY A 92 1.29 4.37 0.65
N GLY A 93 2.12 4.03 1.64
CA GLY A 93 2.03 4.56 3.00
C GLY A 93 2.29 6.06 3.07
N THR A 94 3.34 6.56 2.39
CA THR A 94 3.65 7.99 2.35
C THR A 94 2.57 8.79 1.63
N THR A 95 2.10 8.31 0.48
CA THR A 95 1.02 8.95 -0.28
C THR A 95 -0.28 9.00 0.53
N ALA A 96 -0.66 7.88 1.16
CA ALA A 96 -1.82 7.81 2.03
C ALA A 96 -1.67 8.74 3.25
N LEU A 97 -0.50 8.81 3.87
CA LEU A 97 -0.25 9.68 5.00
C LEU A 97 -0.40 11.16 4.61
N MET A 98 0.18 11.58 3.49
CA MET A 98 0.01 12.95 2.97
C MET A 98 -1.47 13.27 2.69
N MET A 99 -2.19 12.37 2.02
CA MET A 99 -3.61 12.56 1.72
C MET A 99 -4.46 12.60 2.99
N ALA A 100 -4.16 11.77 3.98
CA ALA A 100 -4.83 11.78 5.29
C ALA A 100 -4.59 13.10 6.03
N SER A 101 -3.34 13.60 6.03
CA SER A 101 -2.99 14.89 6.64
C SER A 101 -3.77 16.05 6.02
N ILE A 102 -3.85 16.11 4.69
CA ILE A 102 -4.69 17.11 4.01
C ILE A 102 -6.17 16.92 4.39
N GLY A 103 -6.65 15.67 4.42
CA GLY A 103 -8.01 15.34 4.82
C GLY A 103 -8.39 15.78 6.23
N PHE A 104 -7.47 15.69 7.20
CA PHE A 104 -7.71 16.18 8.56
C PHE A 104 -7.79 17.70 8.66
N ILE A 105 -7.11 18.43 7.77
CA ILE A 105 -7.11 19.89 7.73
C ILE A 105 -8.33 20.42 6.96
N GLU A 106 -8.61 19.83 5.80
CA GLU A 106 -9.49 20.41 4.79
C GLU A 106 -10.88 19.77 4.74
N SER A 107 -11.07 18.55 5.26
CA SER A 107 -12.35 17.86 5.11
C SER A 107 -13.33 18.19 6.25
N HIS A 108 -14.57 18.50 5.87
CA HIS A 108 -15.69 18.66 6.83
C HIS A 108 -16.25 17.32 7.34
N GLN A 109 -15.75 16.18 6.83
CA GLN A 109 -16.21 14.84 7.19
C GLN A 109 -15.02 13.97 7.65
N GLY A 110 -14.94 13.68 8.94
CA GLY A 110 -13.81 12.94 9.52
C GLY A 110 -13.62 11.49 9.05
N PHE A 111 -14.62 10.89 8.37
CA PHE A 111 -14.52 9.49 7.94
C PHE A 111 -13.46 9.27 6.84
N THR A 112 -13.39 10.15 5.84
CA THR A 112 -12.42 10.05 4.75
C THR A 112 -10.97 10.05 5.23
N PRO A 113 -10.50 11.04 6.02
CA PRO A 113 -9.13 11.02 6.54
C PRO A 113 -8.85 9.83 7.47
N LEU A 114 -9.82 9.36 8.25
CA LEU A 114 -9.66 8.15 9.06
C LEU A 114 -9.46 6.90 8.21
N GLN A 115 -10.27 6.70 7.17
CA GLN A 115 -10.13 5.58 6.24
C GLN A 115 -8.76 5.58 5.56
N ILE A 116 -8.30 6.75 5.10
CA ILE A 116 -7.00 6.90 4.45
C ILE A 116 -5.86 6.68 5.47
N SER A 117 -6.02 7.12 6.72
CA SER A 117 -5.07 6.85 7.80
C SER A 117 -4.93 5.36 8.09
N SER A 118 -6.03 4.60 8.04
CA SER A 118 -5.97 3.13 8.18
C SER A 118 -5.16 2.49 7.05
N ILE A 119 -5.33 2.97 5.81
CA ILE A 119 -4.51 2.52 4.67
C ILE A 119 -3.03 2.82 4.93
N ALA A 120 -2.70 4.04 5.37
CA ALA A 120 -1.33 4.43 5.70
C ALA A 120 -0.72 3.54 6.80
N PHE A 121 -1.48 3.28 7.86
CA PHE A 121 -1.07 2.43 8.98
C PHE A 121 -0.70 1.02 8.51
N PHE A 122 -1.58 0.34 7.77
CA PHE A 122 -1.30 -1.02 7.30
C PHE A 122 -0.14 -1.07 6.31
N ASN A 123 0.01 -0.06 5.46
CA ASN A 123 1.19 0.06 4.60
C ASN A 123 2.48 0.15 5.44
N ILE A 124 2.52 0.99 6.47
CA ILE A 124 3.70 1.10 7.34
C ILE A 124 4.02 -0.25 8.02
N VAL A 125 2.99 -0.95 8.52
CA VAL A 125 3.17 -2.29 9.12
C VAL A 125 3.78 -3.27 8.12
N LEU A 126 3.26 -3.33 6.90
CA LEU A 126 3.77 -4.22 5.84
C LEU A 126 5.17 -3.81 5.36
N PHE A 127 5.48 -2.52 5.30
CA PHE A 127 6.81 -1.99 5.02
C PHE A 127 7.84 -2.48 6.04
N LEU A 128 7.53 -2.33 7.34
CA LEU A 128 8.39 -2.81 8.42
C LEU A 128 8.53 -4.33 8.39
N HIS A 129 7.45 -5.05 8.11
CA HIS A 129 7.48 -6.50 7.94
C HIS A 129 8.41 -6.91 6.78
N GLY A 130 8.29 -6.29 5.61
CA GLY A 130 9.18 -6.52 4.47
C GLY A 130 10.65 -6.24 4.80
N GLY A 131 10.92 -5.12 5.48
CA GLY A 131 12.27 -4.71 5.88
C GLY A 131 12.92 -5.67 6.87
N THR A 132 12.19 -6.08 7.91
CA THR A 132 12.71 -7.02 8.93
C THR A 132 13.01 -8.40 8.35
N HIS A 133 12.18 -8.90 7.43
CA HIS A 133 12.45 -10.17 6.77
C HIS A 133 13.60 -10.10 5.77
N LEU A 134 13.73 -9.01 5.00
CA LEU A 134 14.89 -8.79 4.13
C LEU A 134 16.19 -8.77 4.94
N TRP A 135 16.19 -8.12 6.09
CA TRP A 135 17.34 -8.06 6.99
C TRP A 135 17.74 -9.45 7.51
N LYS A 136 16.76 -10.25 7.97
CA LYS A 136 16.98 -11.63 8.41
C LYS A 136 17.55 -12.50 7.29
N GLU A 137 17.01 -12.39 6.08
CA GLU A 137 17.47 -13.15 4.92
C GLU A 137 18.92 -12.79 4.56
N LYS A 138 19.27 -11.50 4.55
CA LYS A 138 20.65 -11.05 4.31
C LYS A 138 21.62 -11.57 5.35
N ARG A 139 21.25 -11.53 6.64
CA ARG A 139 22.09 -12.10 7.72
C ARG A 139 22.31 -13.60 7.54
N ARG A 140 21.26 -14.35 7.22
CA ARG A 140 21.36 -15.80 6.97
C ARG A 140 22.31 -16.12 5.82
N ILE A 141 22.24 -15.37 4.72
CA ILE A 141 23.15 -15.54 3.58
C ILE A 141 24.59 -15.27 4.01
N HIS A 142 24.84 -14.21 4.80
CA HIS A 142 26.17 -13.88 5.30
C HIS A 142 26.76 -15.03 6.15
N THR A 143 25.99 -15.57 7.10
CA THR A 143 26.44 -16.67 7.96
C THR A 143 26.69 -17.99 7.24
N LEU A 144 26.21 -18.16 6.00
CA LEU A 144 26.45 -19.36 5.19
C LEU A 144 27.72 -19.23 4.33
N HIS A 145 28.27 -18.03 4.20
CA HIS A 145 29.51 -17.76 3.46
C HIS A 145 30.73 -17.57 4.40
N GLU A 146 30.51 -17.55 5.71
CA GLU A 146 31.53 -17.66 6.76
C GLU A 146 31.75 -19.12 7.15
#